data_AF-A0A812J6N3-F1
#
_entry.id   AF-A0A812J6N3-F1
#
_cell.length_a   1.000
_cell.length_b   1.000
_cell.length_c   1.000
_cell.angle_alpha   90.00
_cell.angle_beta   90.00
_cell.angle_gamma   90.00
#
_symmetry.space_group_name_H-M   'P 1'
#
loop_
_entity.id
_entity.type
_entity.pdbx_description
1 polymer ?
#
loop_
_entity_poly.entity_id
_entity_poly.type
_entity_poly.pdbx_seq_one_letter_code
_entity_poly.pdbx_strand_id
1 'polypeptide(L)'
;MAAISPSCHGHVRPLLQAASRAPDVRRKPQEEHLKRLPAGLLLGASAIISVRRGKRSGRICRAAGDAAKGAVRELPLPPGKPGNAFLDLLKYVKDPDGYIAEQVEAYGPVFQMNYFGRKTVIVGGAEGVTGFTSAEKKITKSALPDTFSQLHTEYGTMNLGGEAHATSRVGLINSALCEEAFEYFLPVIQARCSEFLDSVESRGKFRPAQELKDWSVTLFAELFTGIPFDQEMMKLLYSYNEGLYGLIPLKLPFTAFGRGFRAKDELVNRLRGQIEELKRSGKIEETTTSATTTTTTTTATATTTTTTTTTPTPTPTTTPTPTPAPAPAPAPAPAPAPAPAPRPPPRPPPTPPTSPG
;
A
#
# COMPACT_ATOMS: atom_id res chain seq x y z
N MET A 1 -45.43 14.28 -8.40
CA MET A 1 -45.93 14.98 -9.60
C MET A 1 -45.71 16.48 -9.38
N ALA A 2 -44.95 17.12 -10.28
CA ALA A 2 -44.68 18.57 -10.46
C ALA A 2 -44.07 19.34 -9.25
N ALA A 3 -42.80 19.79 -9.24
CA ALA A 3 -42.07 20.74 -10.12
C ALA A 3 -42.65 22.18 -9.98
N ILE A 4 -41.92 23.31 -9.90
CA ILE A 4 -40.68 23.78 -10.54
C ILE A 4 -40.08 24.95 -9.70
N SER A 5 -38.75 25.13 -9.77
CA SER A 5 -37.92 26.26 -9.27
C SER A 5 -38.22 27.60 -9.99
N PRO A 6 -37.59 28.77 -9.70
CA PRO A 6 -36.24 29.04 -10.24
C PRO A 6 -35.32 29.97 -9.41
N SER A 7 -34.02 29.67 -9.51
CA SER A 7 -32.90 30.59 -9.76
C SER A 7 -32.45 31.61 -8.70
N CYS A 8 -31.19 31.46 -8.27
CA CYS A 8 -30.22 32.56 -8.22
C CYS A 8 -28.82 32.03 -8.62
N HIS A 9 -28.45 32.24 -9.88
CA HIS A 9 -27.07 32.26 -10.37
C HIS A 9 -26.45 33.63 -10.01
N GLY A 10 -25.24 33.65 -9.44
CA GLY A 10 -24.47 34.90 -9.33
C GLY A 10 -23.19 34.80 -8.51
N HIS A 11 -22.06 34.61 -9.22
CA HIS A 11 -20.68 34.97 -8.83
C HIS A 11 -20.10 34.18 -7.63
N VAL A 12 -19.09 33.32 -7.77
CA VAL A 12 -17.67 33.72 -7.82
C VAL A 12 -16.82 32.69 -8.60
N ARG A 13 -16.38 33.05 -9.81
CA ARG A 13 -15.07 32.67 -10.39
C ARG A 13 -14.55 33.95 -11.03
N PRO A 14 -13.47 34.54 -10.50
CA PRO A 14 -12.18 34.32 -11.14
C PRO A 14 -11.01 34.31 -10.12
N LEU A 15 -10.58 33.13 -9.69
CA LEU A 15 -9.27 32.93 -9.04
C LEU A 15 -8.58 31.67 -9.57
N LEU A 16 -8.57 31.53 -10.89
CA LEU A 16 -7.87 30.44 -11.60
C LEU A 16 -6.89 30.95 -12.66
N GLN A 17 -6.45 32.21 -12.54
CA GLN A 17 -5.51 32.83 -13.48
C GLN A 17 -4.42 33.71 -12.82
N ALA A 18 -4.02 33.37 -11.60
CA ALA A 18 -2.92 34.04 -10.89
C ALA A 18 -1.86 33.08 -10.28
N ALA A 19 -1.86 31.81 -10.69
CA ALA A 19 -0.83 30.84 -10.26
C ALA A 19 -0.14 30.18 -11.47
N SER A 20 0.22 30.97 -12.50
CA SER A 20 1.19 30.53 -13.51
C SER A 20 2.56 31.11 -13.18
N ARG A 21 3.28 30.47 -12.26
CA ARG A 21 4.75 30.50 -12.18
C ARG A 21 5.17 29.30 -11.34
N ALA A 22 5.55 28.22 -12.02
CA ALA A 22 6.22 27.09 -11.40
C ALA A 22 7.52 27.59 -10.73
N PRO A 23 7.82 27.20 -9.48
CA PRO A 23 9.12 27.48 -8.90
C PRO A 23 10.21 26.69 -9.64
N ASP A 24 11.29 27.38 -9.98
CA ASP A 24 12.48 26.84 -10.67
C ASP A 24 13.19 25.82 -9.78
N VAL A 25 13.09 24.53 -10.13
CA VAL A 25 13.73 23.39 -9.44
C VAL A 25 15.21 23.26 -9.82
N ARG A 26 15.96 24.38 -9.77
CA ARG A 26 17.42 24.41 -9.92
C ARG A 26 18.11 25.34 -8.92
N ARG A 27 17.74 25.22 -7.65
CA ARG A 27 18.62 25.66 -6.55
C ARG A 27 18.91 24.51 -5.60
N LYS A 28 20.19 24.13 -5.53
CA LYS A 28 20.73 23.25 -4.48
C LYS A 28 20.48 23.92 -3.12
N PRO A 29 19.93 23.23 -2.11
CA PRO A 29 19.94 23.74 -0.75
C PRO A 29 21.39 23.83 -0.26
N GLN A 30 21.76 24.99 0.30
CA GLN A 30 23.01 25.15 1.04
C GLN A 30 23.03 24.17 2.21
N GLU A 31 24.14 23.45 2.34
CA GLU A 31 24.50 22.74 3.56
C GLU A 31 24.65 23.75 4.69
N GLU A 32 23.74 23.73 5.66
CA GLU A 32 24.09 24.14 7.02
C GLU A 32 23.28 23.39 8.08
N HIS A 33 24.04 22.74 8.97
CA HIS A 33 23.69 22.33 10.33
C HIS A 33 22.64 21.23 10.53
N LEU A 34 23.07 19.97 10.39
CA LEU A 34 22.64 18.90 11.31
C LEU A 34 23.85 18.37 12.10
N LYS A 35 24.08 18.99 13.26
CA LYS A 35 25.01 18.49 14.29
C LYS A 35 24.30 17.41 15.13
N ARG A 36 24.93 16.23 15.17
CA ARG A 36 25.00 15.26 16.28
C ARG A 36 23.73 14.47 16.64
N LEU A 37 23.76 13.18 16.31
CA LEU A 37 23.22 12.10 17.16
C LEU A 37 24.35 11.10 17.47
N PRO A 38 24.37 10.49 18.67
CA PRO A 38 25.56 9.84 19.20
C PRO A 38 25.86 8.49 18.55
N ALA A 39 27.15 8.28 18.30
CA ALA A 39 27.72 6.98 17.99
C ALA A 39 27.61 6.04 19.19
N GLY A 40 26.91 4.94 19.02
CA GLY A 40 26.86 3.78 19.91
C GLY A 40 25.90 2.78 19.27
N LEU A 41 26.34 1.68 18.68
CA LEU A 41 27.03 0.59 19.35
C LEU A 41 27.78 -0.23 18.29
N LEU A 42 29.10 -0.09 18.24
CA LEU A 42 30.02 -1.01 17.57
C LEU A 42 30.46 -2.06 18.60
N LEU A 43 29.83 -3.22 18.58
CA LEU A 43 30.32 -4.50 19.12
C LEU A 43 29.56 -5.57 18.31
N GLY A 44 30.16 -6.41 17.47
CA GLY A 44 31.39 -7.15 17.72
C GLY A 44 31.02 -8.52 18.29
N ALA A 45 30.53 -9.45 17.45
CA ALA A 45 30.57 -10.89 17.73
C ALA A 45 30.36 -11.68 16.43
N SER A 46 31.47 -11.96 15.75
CA SER A 46 31.58 -13.11 14.85
C SER A 46 31.36 -14.38 15.67
N ALA A 47 30.31 -15.13 15.36
CA ALA A 47 30.19 -16.53 15.76
C ALA A 47 29.97 -17.36 14.49
N ILE A 48 31.08 -17.85 13.93
CA ILE A 48 31.07 -18.86 12.88
C ILE A 48 30.66 -20.17 13.55
N ILE A 49 29.39 -20.55 13.40
CA ILE A 49 28.95 -21.91 13.74
C ILE A 49 29.32 -22.80 12.54
N SER A 50 30.41 -23.54 12.71
CA SER A 50 30.85 -24.60 11.81
C SER A 50 29.93 -25.81 12.00
N VAL A 51 29.03 -26.07 11.05
CA VAL A 51 28.24 -27.31 11.03
C VAL A 51 29.00 -28.37 10.26
N ARG A 52 29.42 -29.39 11.02
CA ARG A 52 30.03 -30.65 10.57
C ARG A 52 29.20 -31.30 9.45
N ARG A 53 29.85 -31.58 8.31
CA ARG A 53 29.36 -32.45 7.23
C ARG A 53 29.13 -33.87 7.76
N GLY A 54 27.86 -34.27 7.88
CA GLY A 54 27.46 -35.66 7.99
C GLY A 54 27.15 -36.24 6.61
N LYS A 55 28.04 -37.09 6.09
CA LYS A 55 27.78 -37.98 4.94
C LYS A 55 26.63 -38.93 5.30
N ARG A 56 25.49 -38.86 4.62
CA ARG A 56 24.64 -40.04 4.39
C ARG A 56 24.20 -40.09 2.94
N SER A 57 24.70 -41.13 2.28
CA SER A 57 24.29 -41.60 0.97
C SER A 57 22.87 -42.14 1.08
N GLY A 58 21.94 -41.56 0.32
CA GLY A 58 20.57 -42.02 0.20
C GLY A 58 20.16 -41.92 -1.26
N ARG A 59 20.36 -43.01 -1.99
CA ARG A 59 19.94 -43.18 -3.38
C ARG A 59 18.40 -43.32 -3.36
N ILE A 60 17.66 -42.33 -3.85
CA ILE A 60 16.21 -42.43 -4.06
C ILE A 60 15.95 -42.33 -5.57
N CYS A 61 15.25 -43.35 -6.05
CA CYS A 61 15.05 -43.68 -7.45
C CYS A 61 14.30 -42.59 -8.23
N ARG A 62 14.74 -42.41 -9.48
CA ARG A 62 13.93 -41.90 -10.59
C ARG A 62 12.71 -42.81 -10.78
N ALA A 63 11.51 -42.23 -10.84
CA ALA A 63 10.53 -42.43 -11.91
C ALA A 63 9.22 -41.72 -11.55
N ALA A 64 8.80 -40.75 -12.38
CA ALA A 64 7.41 -40.55 -12.81
C ALA A 64 7.29 -39.18 -13.52
N GLY A 65 6.78 -39.19 -14.75
CA GLY A 65 6.25 -37.99 -15.41
C GLY A 65 6.90 -37.62 -16.74
N ASP A 66 6.87 -38.52 -17.72
CA ASP A 66 6.92 -38.09 -19.13
C ASP A 66 5.57 -37.44 -19.47
N ALA A 67 5.52 -36.11 -19.38
CA ALA A 67 4.45 -35.29 -19.94
C ALA A 67 5.03 -33.94 -20.39
N ALA A 68 5.07 -33.74 -21.71
CA ALA A 68 5.26 -32.48 -22.42
C ALA A 68 6.47 -31.60 -22.03
N LYS A 69 7.69 -32.02 -22.44
CA LYS A 69 8.84 -31.10 -22.56
C LYS A 69 8.66 -30.19 -23.79
N GLY A 70 7.85 -29.14 -23.67
CA GLY A 70 8.16 -27.90 -24.38
C GLY A 70 9.47 -27.37 -23.79
N ALA A 71 10.51 -27.19 -24.61
CA ALA A 71 11.78 -26.69 -24.14
C ALA A 71 11.57 -25.28 -23.54
N VAL A 72 11.53 -25.19 -22.21
CA VAL A 72 11.64 -23.91 -21.50
C VAL A 72 13.01 -23.36 -21.84
N ARG A 73 13.05 -22.38 -22.73
CA ARG A 73 14.27 -21.68 -23.10
C ARG A 73 14.80 -21.01 -21.83
N GLU A 74 15.94 -21.48 -21.31
CA GLU A 74 16.59 -20.87 -20.14
C GLU A 74 17.02 -19.45 -20.54
N LEU A 75 16.25 -18.46 -20.08
CA LEU A 75 16.59 -17.06 -20.25
C LEU A 75 17.67 -16.69 -19.23
N PRO A 76 18.64 -15.83 -19.60
CA PRO A 76 19.62 -15.33 -18.65
C PRO A 76 18.93 -14.52 -17.55
N LEU A 77 19.52 -14.52 -16.36
CA LEU A 77 19.04 -13.66 -15.28
C LEU A 77 19.30 -12.17 -15.63
N PRO A 78 18.50 -11.24 -15.08
CA PRO A 78 18.74 -9.81 -15.25
C PRO A 78 20.16 -9.40 -14.81
N PRO A 79 20.72 -8.31 -15.34
CA PRO A 79 22.02 -7.79 -14.89
C PRO A 79 21.98 -7.44 -13.40
N GLY A 80 23.14 -7.33 -12.75
CA GLY A 80 23.25 -6.97 -11.34
C GLY A 80 24.20 -7.87 -10.57
N LYS A 81 24.77 -7.32 -9.49
CA LYS A 81 25.73 -8.04 -8.64
C LYS A 81 25.27 -7.97 -7.19
N PRO A 82 24.50 -8.96 -6.72
CA PRO A 82 24.19 -9.08 -5.29
C PRO A 82 25.50 -9.15 -4.49
N GLY A 83 25.77 -8.12 -3.70
CA GLY A 83 26.99 -7.99 -2.90
C GLY A 83 26.92 -8.73 -1.57
N ASN A 84 27.43 -8.10 -0.51
CA ASN A 84 27.23 -8.59 0.85
C ASN A 84 25.87 -8.08 1.36
N ALA A 85 24.98 -9.00 1.73
CA ALA A 85 23.61 -8.66 2.13
C ALA A 85 23.51 -7.65 3.30
N PHE A 86 24.48 -7.64 4.23
CA PHE A 86 24.51 -6.68 5.32
C PHE A 86 24.93 -5.29 4.85
N LEU A 87 25.94 -5.20 3.98
CA LEU A 87 26.38 -3.93 3.40
C LEU A 87 25.30 -3.34 2.48
N ASP A 88 24.67 -4.18 1.66
CA ASP A 88 23.59 -3.76 0.76
C ASP A 88 22.38 -3.25 1.57
N LEU A 89 22.04 -3.91 2.68
CA LEU A 89 21.03 -3.43 3.61
C LEU A 89 21.40 -2.08 4.23
N LEU A 90 22.65 -1.90 4.66
CA LEU A 90 23.10 -0.64 5.25
C LEU A 90 23.07 0.51 4.24
N LYS A 91 23.52 0.27 3.00
CA LYS A 91 23.43 1.24 1.89
C LYS A 91 21.98 1.64 1.66
N TYR A 92 21.09 0.66 1.54
CA TYR A 92 19.67 0.88 1.34
C TYR A 92 19.03 1.66 2.49
N VAL A 93 19.29 1.29 3.74
CA VAL A 93 18.69 1.97 4.91
C VAL A 93 19.20 3.41 5.04
N LYS A 94 20.45 3.68 4.65
CA LYS A 94 21.04 5.02 4.72
C LYS A 94 20.46 5.96 3.66
N ASP A 95 20.31 5.48 2.44
CA ASP A 95 19.81 6.26 1.30
C ASP A 95 19.12 5.33 0.29
N PRO A 96 17.83 5.01 0.49
CA PRO A 96 17.10 4.09 -0.37
C PRO A 96 17.08 4.58 -1.83
N ASP A 97 16.72 5.85 -2.03
CA ASP A 97 16.54 6.43 -3.36
C ASP A 97 17.88 6.54 -4.10
N GLY A 98 18.93 7.02 -3.44
CA GLY A 98 20.26 7.11 -4.02
C GLY A 98 20.85 5.75 -4.36
N TYR A 99 20.69 4.75 -3.48
CA TYR A 99 21.20 3.40 -3.74
C TYR A 99 20.47 2.72 -4.89
N ILE A 100 19.14 2.84 -4.98
CA ILE A 100 18.39 2.34 -6.14
C ILE A 100 18.80 3.07 -7.42
N ALA A 101 18.97 4.40 -7.39
CA ALA A 101 19.42 5.17 -8.54
C ALA A 101 20.80 4.70 -9.05
N GLU A 102 21.75 4.44 -8.16
CA GLU A 102 23.07 3.87 -8.50
C GLU A 102 22.93 2.52 -9.21
N GLN A 103 22.04 1.63 -8.72
CA GLN A 103 21.82 0.34 -9.38
C GLN A 103 21.16 0.49 -10.75
N VAL A 104 20.20 1.41 -10.90
CA VAL A 104 19.53 1.68 -12.18
C VAL A 104 20.51 2.26 -13.20
N GLU A 105 21.42 3.16 -12.77
CA GLU A 105 22.47 3.70 -13.64
C GLU A 105 23.45 2.61 -14.11
N ALA A 106 23.82 1.70 -13.21
CA ALA A 106 24.79 0.64 -13.51
C ALA A 106 24.22 -0.53 -14.33
N TYR A 107 22.94 -0.90 -14.11
CA TYR A 107 22.37 -2.15 -14.61
C TYR A 107 21.06 -1.96 -15.41
N GLY A 108 20.54 -0.75 -15.49
CA GLY A 108 19.25 -0.46 -16.09
C GLY A 108 18.08 -0.71 -15.13
N PRO A 109 16.83 -0.53 -15.61
CA PRO A 109 15.63 -0.52 -14.77
C PRO A 109 15.24 -1.88 -14.20
N VAL A 110 15.78 -2.98 -14.72
CA VAL A 110 15.52 -4.34 -14.22
C VAL A 110 16.85 -4.99 -13.87
N PHE A 111 17.07 -5.24 -12.57
CA PHE A 111 18.37 -5.69 -12.09
C PHE A 111 18.27 -6.58 -10.85
N GLN A 112 19.37 -7.26 -10.51
CA GLN A 112 19.52 -8.08 -9.32
C GLN A 112 20.32 -7.37 -8.22
N MET A 113 19.86 -7.48 -6.97
CA MET A 113 20.60 -7.03 -5.78
C MET A 113 20.28 -7.92 -4.58
N ASN A 114 20.99 -7.75 -3.46
CA ASN A 114 20.47 -8.23 -2.19
C ASN A 114 19.51 -7.19 -1.61
N TYR A 115 18.33 -7.64 -1.23
CA TYR A 115 17.29 -6.82 -0.61
C TYR A 115 16.77 -7.57 0.63
N PHE A 116 16.88 -6.95 1.81
CA PHE A 116 16.51 -7.57 3.10
C PHE A 116 17.03 -9.00 3.30
N GLY A 117 18.32 -9.23 3.00
CA GLY A 117 18.96 -10.53 3.19
C GLY A 117 18.69 -11.57 2.09
N ARG A 118 17.94 -11.20 1.04
CA ARG A 118 17.54 -12.12 -0.04
C ARG A 118 18.06 -11.61 -1.38
N LYS A 119 18.45 -12.53 -2.27
CA LYS A 119 18.72 -12.21 -3.67
C LYS A 119 17.39 -11.89 -4.34
N THR A 120 17.27 -10.68 -4.87
CA THR A 120 16.01 -10.13 -5.36
C THR A 120 16.23 -9.47 -6.71
N VAL A 121 15.30 -9.73 -7.63
CA VAL A 121 15.18 -8.95 -8.87
C VAL A 121 14.31 -7.73 -8.58
N ILE A 122 14.85 -6.55 -8.79
CA ILE A 122 14.11 -5.29 -8.78
C ILE A 122 13.59 -5.04 -10.20
N VAL A 123 12.29 -4.83 -10.33
CA VAL A 123 11.61 -4.54 -11.60
C VAL A 123 11.13 -3.10 -11.58
N GLY A 124 11.82 -2.23 -12.30
CA GLY A 124 11.49 -0.82 -12.49
C GLY A 124 11.19 -0.48 -13.94
N GLY A 125 10.96 0.81 -14.19
CA GLY A 125 10.55 1.32 -15.50
C GLY A 125 9.08 0.99 -15.83
N ALA A 126 8.44 1.85 -16.63
CA ALA A 126 7.02 1.69 -16.94
C ALA A 126 6.71 0.32 -17.58
N GLU A 127 7.50 -0.08 -18.58
CA GLU A 127 7.30 -1.37 -19.27
C GLU A 127 7.51 -2.57 -18.35
N GLY A 128 8.56 -2.55 -17.52
CA GLY A 128 8.85 -3.64 -16.58
C GLY A 128 7.75 -3.82 -15.55
N VAL A 129 7.28 -2.71 -14.96
CA VAL A 129 6.21 -2.72 -13.96
C VAL A 129 4.89 -3.16 -14.59
N THR A 130 4.53 -2.64 -15.77
CA THR A 130 3.32 -3.07 -16.49
C THR A 130 3.37 -4.55 -16.86
N GLY A 131 4.51 -5.04 -17.38
CA GLY A 131 4.68 -6.45 -17.72
C GLY A 131 4.56 -7.36 -16.49
N PHE A 132 5.23 -7.00 -15.39
CA PHE A 132 5.18 -7.77 -14.15
C PHE A 132 3.78 -7.81 -13.53
N THR A 133 3.14 -6.65 -13.34
CA THR A 133 1.79 -6.56 -12.75
C THR A 133 0.73 -7.29 -13.58
N SER A 134 0.90 -7.38 -14.90
CA SER A 134 0.01 -8.16 -15.77
C SER A 134 0.08 -9.67 -15.52
N ALA A 135 1.20 -10.18 -15.00
CA ALA A 135 1.45 -11.59 -14.77
C ALA A 135 1.48 -12.00 -13.28
N GLU A 136 1.71 -11.05 -12.36
CA GLU A 136 2.10 -11.30 -10.96
C GLU A 136 1.18 -12.28 -10.23
N LYS A 137 -0.14 -12.19 -10.45
CA LYS A 137 -1.15 -13.00 -9.76
C LYS A 137 -0.97 -14.51 -9.99
N LYS A 138 -0.33 -14.89 -11.10
CA LYS A 138 -0.11 -16.29 -11.48
C LYS A 138 1.29 -16.80 -11.09
N ILE A 139 2.24 -15.90 -10.86
CA ILE A 139 3.66 -16.24 -10.77
C ILE A 139 4.31 -15.83 -9.43
N THR A 140 3.57 -15.16 -8.54
CA THR A 140 4.10 -14.65 -7.27
C THR A 140 3.30 -15.11 -6.06
N LYS A 141 3.95 -15.04 -4.91
CA LYS A 141 3.35 -15.13 -3.58
C LYS A 141 3.94 -14.03 -2.69
N SER A 142 3.21 -13.60 -1.67
CA SER A 142 3.74 -12.65 -0.68
C SER A 142 5.04 -13.20 -0.09
N ALA A 143 6.07 -12.35 -0.07
CA ALA A 143 7.40 -12.66 0.44
C ALA A 143 7.88 -11.61 1.44
N LEU A 144 6.93 -10.96 2.13
CA LEU A 144 7.22 -9.98 3.17
C LEU A 144 8.14 -10.58 4.23
N PRO A 145 9.08 -9.79 4.80
CA PRO A 145 9.92 -10.25 5.90
C PRO A 145 9.08 -10.73 7.09
N ASP A 146 9.54 -11.75 7.81
CA ASP A 146 8.81 -12.33 8.93
C ASP A 146 8.49 -11.32 10.04
N THR A 147 9.35 -10.31 10.23
CA THR A 147 9.11 -9.20 11.16
C THR A 147 7.93 -8.35 10.73
N PHE A 148 7.81 -8.08 9.44
CA PHE A 148 6.70 -7.33 8.88
C PHE A 148 5.39 -8.12 8.99
N SER A 149 5.40 -9.40 8.62
CA SER A 149 4.21 -10.25 8.68
C SER A 149 3.69 -10.46 10.11
N GLN A 150 4.57 -10.59 11.10
CA GLN A 150 4.20 -10.75 12.52
C GLN A 150 3.59 -9.49 13.16
N LEU A 151 3.87 -8.32 12.58
CA LEU A 151 3.27 -7.05 12.99
C LEU A 151 1.86 -6.87 12.42
N HIS A 152 1.49 -7.64 11.39
CA HIS A 152 0.10 -7.68 10.94
C HIS A 152 -0.70 -8.73 11.74
N THR A 153 -2.02 -8.55 11.81
CA THR A 153 -2.92 -9.56 12.39
C THR A 153 -3.11 -10.72 11.42
N GLU A 154 -3.66 -11.84 11.89
CA GLU A 154 -3.99 -12.99 11.02
C GLU A 154 -5.01 -12.62 9.93
N TYR A 155 -5.88 -11.64 10.21
CA TYR A 155 -6.88 -11.13 9.27
C TYR A 155 -6.39 -9.94 8.42
N GLY A 156 -5.15 -9.47 8.66
CA GLY A 156 -4.58 -8.38 7.89
C GLY A 156 -4.40 -8.79 6.43
N THR A 157 -4.92 -8.00 5.49
CA THR A 157 -4.90 -8.32 4.05
C THR A 157 -3.51 -8.66 3.53
N MET A 158 -2.44 -8.06 4.09
CA MET A 158 -1.04 -8.34 3.75
C MET A 158 -0.57 -9.77 4.08
N ASN A 159 -1.21 -10.43 5.06
CA ASN A 159 -0.92 -11.80 5.48
C ASN A 159 -1.81 -12.84 4.75
N LEU A 160 -2.87 -12.40 4.08
CA LEU A 160 -3.80 -13.29 3.37
C LEU A 160 -3.30 -13.60 1.96
N GLY A 161 -3.60 -14.80 1.47
CA GLY A 161 -3.34 -15.22 0.09
C GLY A 161 -4.56 -15.86 -0.54
N GLY A 162 -4.56 -15.95 -1.87
CA GLY A 162 -5.59 -16.65 -2.65
C GLY A 162 -7.01 -16.14 -2.40
N GLU A 163 -7.95 -17.06 -2.19
CA GLU A 163 -9.37 -16.78 -1.99
C GLU A 163 -9.64 -15.95 -0.72
N ALA A 164 -8.97 -16.25 0.40
CA ALA A 164 -9.13 -15.48 1.64
C ALA A 164 -8.79 -14.00 1.45
N HIS A 165 -7.72 -13.71 0.70
CA HIS A 165 -7.37 -12.33 0.33
C HIS A 165 -8.43 -11.69 -0.57
N ALA A 166 -8.95 -12.42 -1.57
CA ALA A 166 -9.99 -11.92 -2.45
C ALA A 166 -11.27 -11.57 -1.67
N THR A 167 -11.73 -12.46 -0.80
CA THR A 167 -12.92 -12.26 0.04
C THR A 167 -12.74 -11.08 1.00
N SER A 168 -11.59 -10.97 1.67
CA SER A 168 -11.28 -9.83 2.54
C SER A 168 -11.38 -8.49 1.80
N ARG A 169 -10.86 -8.42 0.57
CA ARG A 169 -10.94 -7.20 -0.26
C ARG A 169 -12.37 -6.84 -0.66
N VAL A 170 -13.17 -7.83 -1.06
CA VAL A 170 -14.58 -7.60 -1.40
C VAL A 170 -15.33 -7.11 -0.16
N GLY A 171 -15.09 -7.73 1.00
CA GLY A 171 -15.66 -7.29 2.27
C GLY A 171 -15.34 -5.83 2.59
N LEU A 172 -14.07 -5.43 2.52
CA LEU A 172 -13.65 -4.05 2.76
C LEU A 172 -14.29 -3.05 1.81
N ILE A 173 -14.35 -3.38 0.51
CA ILE A 173 -14.96 -2.51 -0.49
C ILE A 173 -16.44 -2.34 -0.20
N ASN A 174 -17.15 -3.44 0.03
CA ASN A 174 -18.60 -3.42 0.21
C ASN A 174 -19.03 -2.83 1.56
N SER A 175 -18.17 -2.82 2.58
CA SER A 175 -18.54 -2.34 3.92
C SER A 175 -18.06 -0.93 4.23
N ALA A 176 -16.91 -0.51 3.69
CA ALA A 176 -16.24 0.71 4.12
C ALA A 176 -15.68 1.56 2.98
N LEU A 177 -15.63 1.06 1.74
CA LEU A 177 -15.15 1.83 0.57
C LEU A 177 -16.17 1.81 -0.56
N CYS A 178 -17.46 1.76 -0.22
CA CYS A 178 -18.60 1.85 -1.13
C CYS A 178 -19.23 3.24 -1.10
N GLU A 179 -20.10 3.53 -2.06
CA GLU A 179 -20.77 4.83 -2.19
C GLU A 179 -21.52 5.21 -0.91
N GLU A 180 -22.25 4.26 -0.32
CA GLU A 180 -23.04 4.45 0.89
C GLU A 180 -22.15 4.82 2.11
N ALA A 181 -20.96 4.21 2.22
CA ALA A 181 -20.01 4.57 3.27
C ALA A 181 -19.48 6.00 3.07
N PHE A 182 -19.22 6.40 1.83
CA PHE A 182 -18.76 7.76 1.52
C PHE A 182 -19.83 8.82 1.74
N GLU A 183 -21.12 8.51 1.54
CA GLU A 183 -22.22 9.43 1.93
C GLU A 183 -22.17 9.77 3.42
N TYR A 184 -21.80 8.81 4.27
CA TYR A 184 -21.58 9.03 5.71
C TYR A 184 -20.25 9.73 6.02
N PHE A 185 -19.17 9.38 5.32
CA PHE A 185 -17.84 9.94 5.58
C PHE A 185 -17.70 11.39 5.18
N LEU A 186 -18.32 11.82 4.08
CA LEU A 186 -18.11 13.16 3.51
C LEU A 186 -18.45 14.29 4.50
N PRO A 187 -19.59 14.29 5.20
CA PRO A 187 -19.88 15.30 6.22
C PRO A 187 -18.85 15.33 7.35
N VAL A 188 -18.37 14.16 7.81
CA VAL A 188 -17.36 14.05 8.88
C VAL A 188 -16.02 14.62 8.41
N ILE A 189 -15.57 14.24 7.21
CA ILE A 189 -14.35 14.76 6.60
C ILE A 189 -14.43 16.28 6.47
N GLN A 190 -15.54 16.80 5.95
CA GLN A 190 -15.74 18.25 5.78
C GLN A 190 -15.66 18.99 7.13
N ALA A 191 -16.35 18.50 8.16
CA ALA A 191 -16.33 19.11 9.48
C ALA A 191 -14.92 19.13 10.09
N ARG A 192 -14.23 17.97 10.08
CA ARG A 192 -12.86 17.83 10.61
C ARG A 192 -11.83 18.63 9.82
N CYS A 193 -12.02 18.81 8.52
CA CYS A 193 -11.19 19.70 7.70
C CYS A 193 -11.36 21.16 8.12
N SER A 194 -12.61 21.64 8.24
CA SER A 194 -12.89 23.02 8.66
C SER A 194 -12.32 23.32 10.04
N GLU A 195 -12.60 22.47 11.04
CA GLU A 195 -12.09 22.63 12.41
C GLU A 195 -10.54 22.68 12.46
N PHE A 196 -9.88 21.87 11.63
CA PHE A 196 -8.42 21.85 11.54
C PHE A 196 -7.88 23.14 10.94
N LEU A 197 -8.49 23.64 9.86
CA LEU A 197 -8.08 24.89 9.21
C LEU A 197 -8.31 26.10 10.13
N ASP A 198 -9.46 26.18 10.81
CA ASP A 198 -9.76 27.23 11.78
C ASP A 198 -8.75 27.23 12.94
N SER A 199 -8.35 26.04 13.42
CA SER A 199 -7.29 25.88 14.43
C SER A 199 -5.93 26.34 13.93
N VAL A 200 -5.58 26.05 12.67
CA VAL A 200 -4.33 26.51 12.07
C VAL A 200 -4.33 28.04 11.91
N GLU A 201 -5.42 28.61 11.40
CA GLU A 201 -5.57 30.05 11.20
C GLU A 201 -5.47 30.81 12.53
N SER A 202 -6.24 30.39 13.55
CA SER A 202 -6.24 31.03 14.87
C SER A 202 -4.88 31.00 15.57
N ARG A 203 -4.08 29.93 15.37
CA ARG A 203 -2.72 29.83 15.93
C ARG A 203 -1.67 30.61 15.13
N GLY A 204 -1.91 30.88 13.85
CA GLY A 204 -0.95 31.50 12.93
C GLY A 204 0.34 30.69 12.69
N LYS A 205 0.40 29.44 13.17
CA LYS A 205 1.57 28.56 13.04
C LYS A 205 1.14 27.11 12.88
N PHE A 206 1.87 26.39 12.04
CA PHE A 206 1.52 25.05 11.57
C PHE A 206 2.79 24.23 11.34
N ARG A 207 2.77 22.96 11.75
CA ARG A 207 3.83 21.97 11.48
C ARG A 207 3.31 20.92 10.49
N PRO A 208 3.39 21.16 9.16
CA PRO A 208 2.69 20.35 8.16
C PRO A 208 2.88 18.84 8.31
N ALA A 209 4.13 18.38 8.42
CA ALA A 209 4.43 16.95 8.46
C ALA A 209 3.86 16.23 9.69
N GLN A 210 3.93 16.85 10.88
CA GLN A 210 3.46 16.21 12.11
C GLN A 210 1.94 16.36 12.25
N GLU A 211 1.42 17.57 12.05
CA GLU A 211 0.01 17.86 12.28
C GLU A 211 -0.91 17.20 11.23
N LEU A 212 -0.52 17.12 9.96
CA LEU A 212 -1.30 16.37 8.95
C LEU A 212 -1.25 14.87 9.18
N LYS A 213 -0.14 14.36 9.74
CA LYS A 213 -0.03 12.94 10.11
C LYS A 213 -0.94 12.62 11.29
N ASP A 214 -0.91 13.44 12.34
CA ASP A 214 -1.81 13.28 13.48
C ASP A 214 -3.28 13.39 13.04
N TRP A 215 -3.62 14.43 12.28
CA TRP A 215 -4.97 14.65 11.76
C TRP A 215 -5.48 13.50 10.89
N SER A 216 -4.66 12.99 9.97
CA SER A 216 -5.07 11.90 9.07
C SER A 216 -5.33 10.59 9.80
N VAL A 217 -4.52 10.26 10.82
CA VAL A 217 -4.74 9.08 11.66
C VAL A 217 -5.99 9.24 12.53
N THR A 218 -6.19 10.41 13.14
CA THR A 218 -7.38 10.67 13.96
C THR A 218 -8.66 10.60 13.11
N LEU A 219 -8.65 11.21 11.92
CA LEU A 219 -9.76 11.11 10.97
C LEU A 219 -9.99 9.66 10.54
N PHE A 220 -8.94 8.92 10.18
CA PHE A 220 -9.06 7.50 9.85
C PHE A 220 -9.72 6.69 10.97
N ALA A 221 -9.30 6.90 12.22
CA ALA A 221 -9.90 6.21 13.37
C ALA A 221 -11.39 6.55 13.52
N GLU A 222 -11.74 7.84 13.40
CA GLU A 222 -13.14 8.28 13.50
C GLU A 222 -14.00 7.69 12.39
N LEU A 223 -13.52 7.69 11.13
CA LEU A 223 -14.28 7.15 10.01
C LEU A 223 -14.53 5.63 10.14
N PHE A 224 -13.51 4.87 10.56
CA PHE A 224 -13.61 3.41 10.57
C PHE A 224 -14.13 2.79 11.87
N THR A 225 -14.00 3.51 13.00
CA THR A 225 -14.42 2.99 14.32
C THR A 225 -15.50 3.84 14.98
N GLY A 226 -15.83 5.00 14.41
CA GLY A 226 -16.71 5.99 15.02
C GLY A 226 -16.09 6.71 16.22
N ILE A 227 -14.86 6.38 16.60
CA ILE A 227 -14.19 6.91 17.79
C ILE A 227 -12.79 7.40 17.39
N PRO A 228 -12.48 8.69 17.57
CA PRO A 228 -11.13 9.19 17.32
C PRO A 228 -10.13 8.56 18.29
N PHE A 229 -8.89 8.34 17.84
CA PHE A 229 -7.82 7.86 18.71
C PHE A 229 -7.40 8.93 19.72
N ASP A 230 -7.34 8.53 21.00
CA ASP A 230 -6.74 9.33 22.06
C ASP A 230 -5.21 9.37 21.95
N GLN A 231 -4.57 10.17 22.80
CA GLN A 231 -3.11 10.31 22.78
C GLN A 231 -2.36 8.99 23.05
N GLU A 232 -2.93 8.07 23.82
CA GLU A 232 -2.29 6.79 24.12
C GLU A 232 -2.37 5.84 22.93
N MET A 233 -3.53 5.76 22.26
CA MET A 233 -3.71 5.05 21.00
C MET A 233 -2.77 5.58 19.92
N MET A 234 -2.59 6.91 19.84
CA MET A 234 -1.63 7.52 18.91
C MET A 234 -0.19 7.12 19.21
N LYS A 235 0.24 7.11 20.48
CA LYS A 235 1.59 6.65 20.89
C LYS A 235 1.82 5.18 20.55
N LEU A 236 0.80 4.34 20.76
CA LEU A 236 0.84 2.94 20.40
C LEU A 236 0.96 2.76 18.89
N LEU A 237 0.18 3.50 18.09
CA LEU A 237 0.27 3.43 16.63
C LEU A 237 1.64 3.88 16.11
N TYR A 238 2.24 4.90 16.70
CA TYR A 238 3.62 5.29 16.35
C TYR A 238 4.63 4.20 16.72
N SER A 239 4.51 3.62 17.91
CA SER A 239 5.38 2.51 18.33
C SER A 239 5.22 1.28 17.42
N TYR A 240 4.00 0.99 16.99
CA TYR A 240 3.68 -0.04 16.01
C TYR A 240 4.37 0.21 14.66
N ASN A 241 4.23 1.43 14.11
CA ASN A 241 4.85 1.80 12.84
C ASN A 241 6.39 1.78 12.89
N GLU A 242 7.00 2.23 13.99
CA GLU A 242 8.44 2.08 14.23
C GLU A 242 8.88 0.61 14.21
N GLY A 243 8.03 -0.29 14.71
CA GLY A 243 8.26 -1.74 14.67
C GLY A 243 8.35 -2.31 13.25
N LEU A 244 7.61 -1.75 12.28
CA LEU A 244 7.62 -2.22 10.89
C LEU A 244 8.99 -2.03 10.22
N TYR A 245 9.76 -1.05 10.70
CA TYR A 245 11.15 -0.80 10.29
C TYR A 245 12.18 -1.51 11.19
N GLY A 246 11.73 -2.29 12.16
CA GLY A 246 12.57 -3.05 13.08
C GLY A 246 13.29 -4.21 12.39
N LEU A 247 14.54 -3.99 11.99
CA LEU A 247 15.38 -5.00 11.33
C LEU A 247 15.86 -6.13 12.26
N ILE A 248 15.83 -5.92 13.57
CA ILE A 248 16.21 -6.93 14.58
C ILE A 248 14.98 -7.77 14.92
N PRO A 249 14.91 -9.05 14.52
CA PRO A 249 13.72 -9.90 14.68
C PRO A 249 13.55 -10.46 16.10
N LEU A 250 13.96 -9.72 17.14
CA LEU A 250 13.87 -10.14 18.53
C LEU A 250 12.77 -9.36 19.24
N LYS A 251 11.84 -10.06 19.90
CA LYS A 251 10.72 -9.48 20.66
C LYS A 251 11.18 -9.03 22.06
N LEU A 252 12.13 -8.11 22.11
CA LEU A 252 12.70 -7.58 23.34
C LEU A 252 12.26 -6.12 23.54
N PRO A 253 12.05 -5.65 24.79
CA PRO A 253 11.48 -4.32 25.04
C PRO A 253 12.34 -3.15 24.53
N PHE A 254 13.64 -3.39 24.32
CA PHE A 254 14.58 -2.40 23.82
C PHE A 254 14.76 -2.42 22.29
N THR A 255 14.24 -3.43 21.58
CA THR A 255 14.26 -3.45 20.11
C THR A 255 13.04 -2.73 19.53
N ALA A 256 13.19 -2.09 18.37
CA ALA A 256 12.06 -1.46 17.68
C ALA A 256 10.95 -2.48 17.36
N PHE A 257 11.33 -3.65 16.85
CA PHE A 257 10.39 -4.75 16.57
C PHE A 257 9.64 -5.20 17.82
N GLY A 258 10.31 -5.41 18.96
CA GLY A 258 9.66 -5.84 20.20
C GLY A 258 8.70 -4.80 20.77
N ARG A 259 9.06 -3.50 20.73
CA ARG A 259 8.13 -2.41 21.10
C ARG A 259 6.91 -2.36 20.18
N GLY A 260 7.12 -2.44 18.87
CA GLY A 260 6.02 -2.43 17.90
C GLY A 260 5.11 -3.65 18.03
N PHE A 261 5.66 -4.82 18.32
CA PHE A 261 4.87 -6.04 18.53
C PHE A 261 3.96 -5.89 19.76
N ARG A 262 4.51 -5.39 20.88
CA ARG A 262 3.71 -5.10 22.08
C ARG A 262 2.65 -4.02 21.82
N ALA A 263 3.00 -2.99 21.07
CA ALA A 263 2.06 -1.92 20.73
C ALA A 263 0.92 -2.43 19.86
N LYS A 264 1.19 -3.33 18.91
CA LYS A 264 0.16 -4.03 18.12
C LYS A 264 -0.81 -4.79 19.02
N ASP A 265 -0.30 -5.59 19.95
CA ASP A 265 -1.16 -6.40 20.84
C ASP A 265 -2.05 -5.50 21.72
N GLU A 266 -1.50 -4.40 22.23
CA GLU A 266 -2.27 -3.41 23.01
C GLU A 266 -3.33 -2.69 22.15
N LEU A 267 -3.00 -2.27 20.92
CA LEU A 267 -3.96 -1.68 19.98
C LEU A 267 -5.12 -2.64 19.70
N VAL A 268 -4.82 -3.91 19.43
CA VAL A 268 -5.84 -4.94 19.19
C VAL A 268 -6.74 -5.11 20.42
N ASN A 269 -6.19 -5.12 21.62
CA ASN A 269 -6.97 -5.24 22.85
C ASN A 269 -7.89 -4.04 23.07
N ARG A 270 -7.40 -2.82 22.83
CA ARG A 270 -8.21 -1.60 22.96
C ARG A 270 -9.35 -1.53 21.94
N LEU A 271 -9.05 -1.83 20.68
CA LEU A 271 -10.07 -1.88 19.63
C LEU A 271 -11.13 -2.96 19.91
N ARG A 272 -10.71 -4.14 20.41
CA ARG A 272 -11.66 -5.17 20.85
C ARG A 272 -12.56 -4.67 21.98
N GLY A 273 -11.98 -4.00 22.97
CA GLY A 273 -12.75 -3.39 24.07
C GLY A 273 -13.77 -2.37 23.58
N GLN A 274 -13.40 -1.53 22.61
CA GLN A 274 -14.33 -0.57 21.99
C GLN A 274 -15.48 -1.26 21.26
N ILE A 275 -15.20 -2.31 20.49
CA ILE A 275 -16.23 -3.10 19.80
C ILE A 275 -17.20 -3.71 20.82
N GLU A 276 -16.71 -4.31 21.90
CA GLU A 276 -17.57 -4.91 22.92
C GLU A 276 -18.41 -3.87 23.68
N GLU A 277 -17.91 -2.66 23.88
CA GLU A 277 -18.69 -1.53 24.43
C GLU A 277 -19.80 -1.10 23.47
N LEU A 278 -19.48 -0.96 22.18
CA LEU A 278 -20.46 -0.60 21.16
C LEU A 278 -21.58 -1.64 21.06
N LYS A 279 -21.25 -2.94 21.15
CA LYS A 279 -22.25 -4.02 21.23
C LYS A 279 -23.13 -3.88 22.47
N ARG A 280 -22.53 -3.71 23.65
CA ARG A 280 -23.28 -3.60 24.93
C ARG A 280 -24.19 -2.38 24.97
N SER A 281 -23.78 -1.29 24.33
CA SER A 281 -24.58 -0.07 24.21
C SER A 281 -25.66 -0.13 23.11
N GLY A 282 -25.76 -1.24 22.37
CA GLY A 282 -26.73 -1.43 21.29
C GLY A 282 -26.45 -0.60 20.03
N LYS A 283 -25.23 -0.04 19.90
CA LYS A 283 -24.82 0.77 18.75
C LYS A 283 -24.41 -0.08 17.54
N ILE A 284 -24.06 -1.35 17.76
CA ILE A 284 -23.81 -2.33 16.71
C ILE A 284 -24.53 -3.63 17.06
N GLU A 285 -25.24 -4.19 16.09
CA GLU A 285 -25.96 -5.45 16.25
C GLU A 285 -25.00 -6.64 16.28
N GLU A 286 -25.35 -7.65 17.08
CA GLU A 286 -24.62 -8.92 17.09
C GLU A 286 -24.95 -9.70 15.81
N THR A 287 -23.99 -9.82 14.89
CA THR A 287 -24.16 -10.70 13.73
C THR A 287 -24.05 -12.14 14.20
N THR A 288 -25.17 -12.72 14.64
CA THR A 288 -25.26 -14.15 14.93
C THR A 288 -25.04 -14.90 13.63
N THR A 289 -23.80 -15.34 13.41
CA THR A 289 -23.48 -16.29 12.35
C THR A 289 -24.05 -17.63 12.78
N SER A 290 -25.34 -17.84 12.51
CA SER A 290 -25.94 -19.17 12.54
C SER A 290 -25.29 -19.98 11.42
N ALA A 291 -24.21 -20.68 11.76
CA ALA A 291 -23.67 -21.75 10.94
C ALA A 291 -24.74 -22.85 10.85
N THR A 292 -25.56 -22.81 9.79
CA THR A 292 -26.36 -23.97 9.37
C THR A 292 -25.38 -25.04 8.90
N THR A 293 -24.90 -25.85 9.85
CA THR A 293 -24.26 -27.12 9.54
C THR A 293 -25.34 -28.04 8.99
N THR A 294 -25.46 -28.09 7.67
CA THR A 294 -26.21 -29.15 6.97
C THR A 294 -25.45 -30.46 7.17
N THR A 295 -25.68 -31.13 8.29
CA THR A 295 -25.31 -32.52 8.48
C THR A 295 -26.29 -33.37 7.68
N THR A 296 -25.87 -33.82 6.50
CA THR A 296 -26.57 -34.84 5.74
C THR A 296 -26.44 -36.17 6.48
N THR A 297 -27.35 -36.45 7.42
CA THR A 297 -27.52 -37.78 8.00
C THR A 297 -28.68 -38.48 7.29
N THR A 298 -28.31 -39.37 6.38
CA THR A 298 -29.18 -40.40 5.82
C THR A 298 -29.67 -41.29 6.96
N THR A 299 -30.94 -41.19 7.33
CA THR A 299 -31.64 -42.27 8.05
C THR A 299 -33.10 -42.27 7.62
N ALA A 300 -33.47 -43.36 6.95
CA ALA A 300 -34.82 -43.67 6.56
C ALA A 300 -35.67 -43.96 7.79
N THR A 301 -36.81 -43.29 7.94
CA THR A 301 -37.97 -43.82 8.67
C THR A 301 -39.22 -43.19 8.09
N ALA A 302 -40.13 -44.04 7.62
CA ALA A 302 -41.42 -43.68 7.07
C ALA A 302 -42.33 -43.14 8.18
N THR A 303 -43.01 -42.03 7.93
CA THR A 303 -44.25 -41.68 8.62
C THR A 303 -45.16 -40.94 7.66
N THR A 304 -46.29 -41.57 7.38
CA THR A 304 -47.40 -41.10 6.55
C THR A 304 -48.07 -39.92 7.26
N THR A 305 -48.12 -38.74 6.63
CA THR A 305 -49.13 -37.73 6.98
C THR A 305 -49.55 -36.94 5.75
N THR A 306 -50.81 -37.12 5.42
CA THR A 306 -51.59 -36.50 4.35
C THR A 306 -51.62 -34.98 4.53
N THR A 307 -51.15 -34.22 3.54
CA THR A 307 -51.50 -32.79 3.42
C THR A 307 -51.67 -32.42 1.96
N THR A 308 -52.74 -31.67 1.71
CA THR A 308 -53.38 -31.28 0.46
C THR A 308 -52.48 -30.57 -0.55
N THR A 309 -52.49 -31.09 -1.78
CA THR A 309 -51.92 -30.51 -3.01
C THR A 309 -52.58 -29.17 -3.33
N THR A 310 -51.81 -28.08 -3.27
CA THR A 310 -52.08 -26.85 -4.02
C THR A 310 -50.97 -26.68 -5.04
N THR A 311 -51.35 -26.67 -6.31
CA THR A 311 -50.47 -26.50 -7.48
C THR A 311 -50.10 -25.02 -7.61
N PRO A 312 -48.81 -24.63 -7.56
CA PRO A 312 -48.40 -23.31 -8.02
C PRO A 312 -48.20 -23.32 -9.54
N THR A 313 -48.86 -22.38 -10.19
CA THR A 313 -48.76 -21.97 -11.61
C THR A 313 -47.31 -21.63 -12.01
N PRO A 314 -46.84 -21.98 -13.22
CA PRO A 314 -45.50 -21.62 -13.68
C PRO A 314 -45.37 -20.11 -13.94
N THR A 315 -44.45 -19.46 -13.24
CA THR A 315 -44.02 -18.07 -13.48
C THR A 315 -43.23 -17.99 -14.80
N PRO A 316 -43.48 -16.99 -15.68
CA PRO A 316 -42.79 -16.86 -16.95
C PRO A 316 -41.32 -16.47 -16.78
N THR A 317 -40.47 -17.12 -17.60
CA THR A 317 -39.05 -16.86 -17.77
C THR A 317 -38.80 -15.43 -18.25
N THR A 318 -38.12 -14.60 -17.45
CA THR A 318 -37.63 -13.29 -17.88
C THR A 318 -36.40 -13.47 -18.79
N THR A 319 -36.53 -13.01 -20.02
CA THR A 319 -35.47 -12.86 -21.02
C THR A 319 -34.28 -12.06 -20.47
N PRO A 320 -33.02 -12.48 -20.70
CA PRO A 320 -31.86 -11.70 -20.28
C PRO A 320 -31.76 -10.38 -21.05
N THR A 321 -31.53 -9.30 -20.32
CA THR A 321 -31.25 -7.95 -20.83
C THR A 321 -30.00 -7.96 -21.73
N PRO A 322 -29.99 -7.28 -22.89
CA PRO A 322 -28.82 -7.24 -23.76
C PRO A 322 -27.65 -6.52 -23.09
N THR A 323 -26.46 -7.11 -23.22
CA THR A 323 -25.17 -6.55 -22.83
C THR A 323 -24.96 -5.16 -23.45
N PRO A 324 -24.57 -4.12 -22.68
CA PRO A 324 -24.23 -2.82 -23.23
C PRO A 324 -23.07 -2.92 -24.23
N ALA A 325 -23.19 -2.23 -25.36
CA ALA A 325 -22.14 -2.15 -26.37
C ALA A 325 -20.87 -1.49 -25.77
N PRO A 326 -19.66 -1.94 -26.13
CA PRO A 326 -18.41 -1.38 -25.64
C PRO A 326 -18.26 0.10 -26.07
N ALA A 327 -17.77 0.91 -25.14
CA ALA A 327 -17.52 2.34 -25.36
C ALA A 327 -16.53 2.57 -26.53
N PRO A 328 -16.71 3.64 -27.34
CA PRO A 328 -15.81 3.96 -28.43
C PRO A 328 -14.37 4.20 -27.93
N ALA A 329 -13.39 3.74 -28.71
CA ALA A 329 -11.98 3.93 -28.40
C ALA A 329 -11.63 5.44 -28.29
N PRO A 330 -10.73 5.85 -27.39
CA PRO A 330 -10.29 7.23 -27.26
C PRO A 330 -9.63 7.72 -28.56
N ALA A 331 -9.92 8.96 -28.94
CA ALA A 331 -9.29 9.60 -30.10
C ALA A 331 -7.75 9.68 -29.93
N PRO A 332 -6.98 9.49 -31.00
CA PRO A 332 -5.52 9.56 -30.93
C PRO A 332 -5.05 10.96 -30.50
N ALA A 333 -4.02 10.98 -29.65
CA ALA A 333 -3.44 12.20 -29.12
C ALA A 333 -2.89 13.10 -30.25
N PRO A 334 -3.04 14.44 -30.13
CA PRO A 334 -2.48 15.37 -31.12
C PRO A 334 -0.95 15.28 -31.19
N ALA A 335 -0.42 15.43 -32.40
CA ALA A 335 1.01 15.34 -32.66
C ALA A 335 1.82 16.39 -31.87
N PRO A 336 3.06 16.08 -31.44
CA PRO A 336 3.91 17.02 -30.72
C PRO A 336 4.21 18.27 -31.56
N ALA A 337 4.20 19.43 -30.92
CA ALA A 337 4.59 20.69 -31.56
C ALA A 337 6.07 20.64 -32.00
N PRO A 338 6.41 21.25 -33.15
CA PRO A 338 7.79 21.29 -33.65
C PRO A 338 8.73 21.99 -32.66
N ALA A 339 9.96 21.46 -32.56
CA ALA A 339 10.98 21.96 -31.64
C ALA A 339 11.33 23.44 -31.92
N PRO A 340 11.59 24.25 -30.87
CA PRO A 340 12.00 25.64 -31.04
C PRO A 340 13.33 25.75 -31.79
N ALA A 341 13.45 26.76 -32.66
CA ALA A 341 14.66 27.03 -33.42
C ALA A 341 15.87 27.32 -32.50
N PRO A 342 17.08 26.88 -32.87
CA PRO A 342 18.28 27.12 -32.07
C PRO A 342 18.56 28.61 -31.92
N ARG A 343 18.95 29.01 -30.70
CA ARG A 343 19.28 30.39 -30.34
C ARG A 343 20.52 30.86 -31.13
N PRO A 344 20.53 32.09 -31.68
CA PRO A 344 21.70 32.62 -32.37
C PRO A 344 22.90 32.77 -31.42
N PRO A 345 24.14 32.63 -31.94
CA PRO A 345 25.34 32.71 -31.13
C PRO A 345 25.52 34.11 -30.51
N PRO A 346 26.18 34.20 -29.34
CA PRO A 346 26.45 35.48 -28.68
C PRO A 346 27.36 36.36 -29.55
N ARG A 347 27.05 37.66 -29.60
CA ARG A 347 27.84 38.66 -30.32
C ARG A 347 29.24 38.78 -29.69
N PRO A 348 30.32 38.87 -30.49
CA PRO A 348 31.67 39.06 -29.97
C PRO A 348 31.80 40.41 -29.23
N PRO A 349 32.68 40.48 -28.22
CA PRO A 349 32.90 41.71 -27.46
C PRO A 349 33.52 42.81 -28.34
N PRO A 350 33.25 44.10 -28.03
CA PRO A 350 33.83 45.21 -28.77
C PRO A 350 35.35 45.27 -28.56
N THR A 351 36.08 45.53 -29.64
CA THR A 351 37.53 45.73 -29.61
C THR A 351 37.91 47.03 -28.87
N PRO A 352 38.95 47.02 -28.03
CA PRO A 352 39.39 48.21 -27.33
C PRO A 352 39.98 49.24 -28.31
N PRO A 353 39.86 50.55 -28.00
CA PRO A 353 40.40 51.60 -28.85
C PRO A 353 41.93 51.59 -28.83
N THR A 354 42.52 51.69 -30.00
CA THR A 354 43.95 51.94 -30.21
C THR A 354 44.30 53.37 -29.80
N SER A 355 45.20 53.54 -28.84
CA SER A 355 45.80 54.83 -28.51
C SER A 355 46.66 55.34 -29.69
N PRO A 356 46.53 56.62 -30.09
CA PRO A 356 47.55 57.27 -30.90
C PRO A 356 48.75 57.66 -29.99
N GLY A 357 49.95 57.46 -30.51
CA GLY A 357 51.22 57.85 -29.88
C GLY A 357 51.55 59.33 -30.02
#